data_AF-A0A6G8J9Y0-F1
#
_entry.id   AF-A0A6G8J9Y0-F1
#
_cell.length_a   1.000
_cell.length_b   1.000
_cell.length_c   1.000
_cell.angle_alpha   90.00
_cell.angle_beta   90.00
_cell.angle_gamma   90.00
#
_symmetry.space_group_name_H-M   'P 1'
#
loop_
_entity.id
_entity.type
_entity.pdbx_description
1 polymer ?
#
loop_
_entity_poly.entity_id
_entity_poly.type
_entity_poly.pdbx_seq_one_letter_code
_entity_poly.pdbx_strand_id
1 'polypeptide(L)'
;MGEKLQKILARAGQGSRREIEAVIAAGRVSVDGKMATLGDRVVVSSNTKIRIDGHLVNLTPTQKEICRVLMYYKPEGELCTRSDPEGRATVFDRLPRLTGARWIAVGRLDINTSGLLLFTTDGELANRLMHPSREVEREYSVRVFGEVDEAMLQRLRKGVQLEDGPANFKQIKTVGGTGLNQWFDVTLTEGRNREVRRLWESQGIQVSRLIRIRYGSIKLEKSLPRGGWEEMGLEQVNYLRELVGLPAETETKVDVTKNRRRTSARQIRKAVKQHTKYRKI
;
A
#
# COMPACT_ATOMS: atom_id res chain seq x y z
N MET A 1 -0.90 28.07 8.23
CA MET A 1 -0.25 27.19 9.24
C MET A 1 0.77 26.31 8.52
N GLY A 2 2.06 26.36 8.85
CA GLY A 2 3.11 25.61 8.14
C GLY A 2 3.02 24.09 8.31
N GLU A 3 3.67 23.31 7.45
CA GLU A 3 3.78 21.85 7.59
C GLU A 3 5.06 21.46 8.35
N LYS A 4 5.06 20.33 9.05
CA LYS A 4 6.27 19.80 9.71
C LYS A 4 7.39 19.58 8.68
N LEU A 5 8.61 20.01 8.99
CA LEU A 5 9.76 19.96 8.06
C LEU A 5 10.02 18.54 7.52
N GLN A 6 9.98 17.54 8.40
CA GLN A 6 10.15 16.14 7.99
C GLN A 6 9.05 15.63 7.06
N LYS A 7 7.84 16.21 7.10
CA LYS A 7 6.76 15.87 6.17
C LYS A 7 7.05 16.44 4.78
N ILE A 8 7.53 17.68 4.70
CA ILE A 8 7.89 18.36 3.46
C ILE A 8 9.02 17.61 2.74
N LEU A 9 10.11 17.34 3.46
CA LEU A 9 11.28 16.65 2.92
C LEU A 9 10.98 15.20 2.51
N ALA A 10 10.13 14.51 3.28
CA ALA A 10 9.71 13.14 2.96
C ALA A 10 8.86 13.08 1.68
N ARG A 11 8.04 14.12 1.44
CA ARG A 11 7.25 14.27 0.20
C ARG A 11 8.18 14.50 -1.00
N ALA A 12 9.18 15.36 -0.84
CA ALA A 12 10.24 15.63 -1.82
C ALA A 12 11.24 14.46 -2.04
N GLY A 13 10.94 13.27 -1.51
CA GLY A 13 11.73 12.06 -1.76
C GLY A 13 13.03 11.92 -0.96
N GLN A 14 13.29 12.78 0.04
CA GLN A 14 14.57 12.82 0.76
C GLN A 14 14.73 11.77 1.89
N GLY A 15 13.86 10.76 1.95
CA GLY A 15 13.87 9.72 2.99
C GLY A 15 12.56 9.61 3.77
N SER A 16 12.47 8.65 4.69
CA SER A 16 11.30 8.49 5.59
C SER A 16 11.19 9.66 6.57
N ARG A 17 10.00 9.89 7.15
CA ARG A 17 9.83 10.98 8.11
C ARG A 17 10.77 10.81 9.31
N ARG A 18 10.95 9.57 9.79
CA ARG A 18 11.83 9.23 10.92
C ARG A 18 13.31 9.36 10.56
N GLU A 19 13.71 8.94 9.36
CA GLU A 19 15.08 9.18 8.86
C GLU A 19 15.37 10.67 8.84
N ILE A 20 14.44 11.48 8.32
CA ILE A 20 14.62 12.93 8.24
C ILE A 20 14.62 13.56 9.64
N GLU A 21 13.83 13.07 10.58
CA GLU A 21 13.90 13.53 11.98
C GLU A 21 15.29 13.29 12.58
N ALA A 22 15.93 12.15 12.31
CA ALA A 22 17.30 11.89 12.72
C ALA A 22 18.31 12.84 12.05
N VAL A 23 18.13 13.13 10.76
CA VAL A 23 18.98 14.10 10.02
C VAL A 23 18.80 15.53 10.56
N ILE A 24 17.58 15.94 10.91
CA ILE A 24 17.29 17.23 11.54
C ILE A 24 17.95 17.29 12.93
N ALA A 25 17.77 16.25 13.75
CA ALA A 25 18.36 16.17 15.09
C ALA A 25 19.89 16.23 15.07
N ALA A 26 20.52 15.72 14.01
CA ALA A 26 21.96 15.80 13.79
C ALA A 26 22.45 17.19 13.32
N GLY A 27 21.57 18.20 13.20
CA GLY A 27 21.96 19.53 12.75
C GLY A 27 22.45 19.56 11.30
N ARG A 28 21.83 18.76 10.43
CA ARG A 28 22.22 18.68 9.00
C ARG A 28 21.24 19.37 8.05
N VAL A 29 20.13 19.89 8.57
CA VAL A 29 19.08 20.53 7.78
C VAL A 29 19.02 22.01 8.11
N SER A 30 19.01 22.87 7.09
CA SER A 30 18.78 24.31 7.27
C SER A 30 17.62 24.82 6.41
N VAL A 31 16.90 25.80 6.94
CA VAL A 31 15.80 26.51 6.28
C VAL A 31 16.17 27.98 6.24
N ASP A 32 16.29 28.53 5.03
CA ASP A 32 16.68 29.92 4.79
C ASP A 32 17.99 30.32 5.52
N GLY A 33 18.92 29.36 5.60
CA GLY A 33 20.23 29.55 6.23
C GLY A 33 20.25 29.34 7.76
N LYS A 34 19.10 29.12 8.40
CA LYS A 34 19.02 28.78 9.84
C LYS A 34 18.91 27.28 10.03
N MET A 35 19.67 26.76 11.00
CA MET A 35 19.61 25.34 11.35
C MET A 35 18.24 24.98 11.90
N ALA A 36 17.63 23.94 11.35
CA ALA A 36 16.33 23.46 11.78
C ALA A 36 16.46 22.55 13.00
N THR A 37 15.42 22.53 13.83
CA THR A 37 15.31 21.66 15.00
C THR A 37 14.11 20.72 14.88
N LEU A 38 14.12 19.66 15.68
CA LEU A 38 13.07 18.65 15.65
C LEU A 38 11.72 19.28 16.02
N GLY A 39 10.77 19.19 15.09
CA GLY A 39 9.43 19.72 15.27
C GLY A 39 9.16 21.05 14.57
N ASP A 40 10.17 21.65 13.92
CA ASP A 40 9.99 22.86 13.12
C ASP A 40 8.92 22.70 12.04
N ARG A 41 8.20 23.79 11.80
CA ARG A 41 7.17 23.89 10.78
C ARG A 41 7.54 24.97 9.78
N VAL A 42 7.44 24.64 8.50
CA VAL A 42 7.80 25.52 7.40
C VAL A 42 6.58 25.78 6.54
N VAL A 43 6.36 27.04 6.19
CA VAL A 43 5.45 27.42 5.11
C VAL A 43 6.30 27.47 3.85
N VAL A 44 6.10 26.51 2.94
CA VAL A 44 6.86 26.48 1.69
C VAL A 44 6.32 27.56 0.77
N SER A 45 7.16 28.54 0.46
CA SER A 45 6.95 29.54 -0.58
C SER A 45 7.97 29.34 -1.69
N SER A 46 7.81 30.03 -2.83
CA SER A 46 8.78 30.00 -3.94
C SER A 46 10.19 30.42 -3.52
N ASN A 47 10.32 31.20 -2.44
CA ASN A 47 11.60 31.71 -1.94
C ASN A 47 12.21 30.84 -0.83
N THR A 48 11.48 29.86 -0.31
CA THR A 48 11.93 29.03 0.81
C THR A 48 13.05 28.09 0.36
N LYS A 49 14.24 28.24 0.93
CA LYS A 49 15.43 27.45 0.61
C LYS A 49 15.71 26.46 1.72
N ILE A 50 15.39 25.19 1.50
CA ILE A 50 15.73 24.10 2.43
C ILE A 50 16.96 23.37 1.91
N ARG A 51 17.95 23.13 2.78
CA ARG A 51 19.17 22.40 2.47
C ARG A 51 19.36 21.21 3.39
N ILE A 52 19.91 20.12 2.86
CA ILE A 52 20.44 19.00 3.63
C ILE A 52 21.92 18.91 3.30
N ASP A 53 22.79 18.96 4.32
CA ASP A 53 24.25 18.98 4.15
C ASP A 53 24.75 20.09 3.20
N GLY A 54 24.10 21.25 3.23
CA GLY A 54 24.41 22.37 2.34
C GLY A 54 23.88 22.24 0.91
N HIS A 55 23.41 21.07 0.49
CA HIS A 55 22.79 20.87 -0.82
C HIS A 55 21.34 21.33 -0.82
N LEU A 56 20.97 22.16 -1.81
CA LEU A 56 19.60 22.64 -1.97
C LEU A 56 18.67 21.48 -2.32
N VAL A 57 17.66 21.26 -1.47
CA VAL A 57 16.58 20.33 -1.78
C VAL A 57 15.66 21.01 -2.78
N ASN A 58 15.47 20.40 -3.94
CA ASN A 58 14.50 20.89 -4.91
C ASN A 58 13.09 20.61 -4.37
N LEU A 59 12.57 21.57 -3.63
CA LEU A 59 11.17 21.66 -3.28
C LEU A 59 10.49 22.29 -4.49
N THR A 60 10.20 21.51 -5.52
CA THR A 60 9.53 22.03 -6.71
C THR A 60 8.29 22.80 -6.25
N PRO A 61 8.26 24.14 -6.37
CA PRO A 61 7.14 24.90 -5.86
C PRO A 61 5.97 24.64 -6.80
N THR A 62 4.83 24.27 -6.24
CA THR A 62 3.52 24.64 -6.82
C THR A 62 3.15 24.09 -8.21
N GLN A 63 3.75 23.01 -8.71
CA GLN A 63 2.96 22.08 -9.51
C GLN A 63 2.24 21.17 -8.54
N LYS A 64 0.91 21.20 -8.54
CA LYS A 64 0.08 20.26 -7.79
C LYS A 64 0.65 18.86 -8.05
N GLU A 65 1.27 18.26 -7.03
CA GLU A 65 1.87 16.94 -7.20
C GLU A 65 0.75 15.99 -7.60
N ILE A 66 0.77 15.56 -8.87
CA ILE A 66 -0.26 14.67 -9.41
C ILE A 66 -0.34 13.44 -8.50
N CYS A 67 -1.51 13.22 -7.92
CA CYS A 67 -1.78 12.04 -7.12
C CYS A 67 -1.80 10.81 -8.03
N ARG A 68 -0.74 10.01 -7.98
CA ARG A 68 -0.60 8.78 -8.77
C ARG A 68 -0.86 7.59 -7.89
N VAL A 69 -1.56 6.57 -8.41
CA VAL A 69 -1.83 5.33 -7.69
C VAL A 69 -1.44 4.14 -8.54
N LEU A 70 -0.67 3.21 -7.97
CA LEU A 70 -0.40 1.91 -8.59
C LEU A 70 -1.28 0.83 -7.97
N MET A 71 -1.82 -0.02 -8.83
CA MET A 71 -2.23 -1.36 -8.49
C MET A 71 -1.00 -2.28 -8.58
N TYR A 72 -0.69 -3.01 -7.52
CA TYR A 72 0.37 -4.02 -7.53
C TYR A 72 -0.20 -5.39 -7.16
N TYR A 73 0.09 -6.41 -7.97
CA TYR A 73 -0.16 -7.79 -7.58
C TYR A 73 1.05 -8.32 -6.81
N LYS A 74 1.06 -8.08 -5.50
CA LYS A 74 2.10 -8.58 -4.60
C LYS A 74 2.18 -10.12 -4.68
N PRO A 75 3.36 -10.70 -4.97
CA PRO A 75 3.61 -12.13 -4.81
C PRO A 75 3.91 -12.48 -3.34
N GLU A 76 3.83 -13.77 -3.01
CA GLU A 76 4.43 -14.27 -1.77
C GLU A 76 5.96 -14.15 -1.84
N GLY A 77 6.61 -14.07 -0.67
CA GLY A 77 8.06 -13.92 -0.54
C GLY A 77 8.56 -12.46 -0.50
N GLU A 78 7.68 -11.48 -0.71
CA GLU A 78 8.04 -10.06 -0.61
C GLU A 78 7.58 -9.42 0.70
N LEU A 79 8.46 -8.60 1.27
CA LEU A 79 8.20 -7.77 2.44
C LEU A 79 7.65 -6.40 2.04
N CYS A 80 6.65 -5.93 2.79
CA CYS A 80 6.15 -4.56 2.73
C CYS A 80 7.02 -3.60 3.57
N THR A 81 8.32 -3.53 3.29
CA THR A 81 9.28 -2.62 3.93
C THR A 81 10.12 -1.88 2.89
N ARG A 82 10.60 -0.68 3.22
CA ARG A 82 11.49 0.11 2.36
C ARG A 82 12.93 -0.38 2.37
N SER A 83 13.35 -0.94 3.50
CA SER A 83 14.67 -1.50 3.70
C SER A 83 14.52 -2.74 4.58
N ASP A 84 15.15 -3.83 4.16
CA ASP A 84 15.22 -5.06 4.93
C ASP A 84 16.69 -5.34 5.28
N PRO A 85 17.06 -5.39 6.57
CA PRO A 85 18.44 -5.64 6.99
C PRO A 85 19.03 -6.96 6.49
N GLU A 86 18.17 -7.96 6.24
CA GLU A 86 18.57 -9.28 5.73
C GLU A 86 18.59 -9.34 4.19
N GLY A 87 18.33 -8.23 3.49
CA GLY A 87 18.39 -8.17 2.02
C GLY A 87 17.25 -8.92 1.29
N ARG A 88 16.18 -9.30 2.00
CA ARG A 88 15.03 -10.01 1.40
C ARG A 88 14.30 -9.14 0.38
N ALA A 89 13.45 -9.77 -0.43
CA ALA A 89 12.70 -9.10 -1.48
C ALA A 89 11.70 -8.10 -0.91
N THR A 90 11.69 -6.88 -1.44
CA THR A 90 10.71 -5.88 -1.05
C THR A 90 9.74 -5.57 -2.16
N VAL A 91 8.53 -5.17 -1.78
CA VAL A 91 7.50 -4.73 -2.73
C VAL A 91 7.88 -3.45 -3.50
N PHE A 92 8.97 -2.76 -3.11
CA PHE A 92 9.43 -1.53 -3.76
C PHE A 92 10.46 -1.79 -4.86
N ASP A 93 11.11 -2.95 -4.87
CA ASP A 93 12.27 -3.27 -5.73
C ASP A 93 11.97 -3.12 -7.22
N ARG A 94 10.71 -3.32 -7.63
CA ARG A 94 10.27 -3.31 -9.05
C ARG A 94 9.37 -2.15 -9.44
N LEU A 95 9.10 -1.22 -8.53
CA LEU A 95 8.21 -0.09 -8.81
C LEU A 95 8.90 0.91 -9.76
N PRO A 96 8.14 1.66 -10.57
CA PRO A 96 8.71 2.64 -11.48
C PRO A 96 9.39 3.75 -10.66
N ARG A 97 10.59 4.15 -11.09
CA ARG A 97 11.32 5.25 -10.43
C ARG A 97 10.56 6.56 -10.58
N LEU A 98 10.63 7.38 -9.53
CA LEU A 98 10.01 8.70 -9.48
C LEU A 98 11.09 9.76 -9.29
N THR A 99 10.93 10.88 -9.97
CA THR A 99 11.75 12.09 -9.76
C THR A 99 10.98 13.04 -8.85
N GLY A 100 11.58 13.44 -7.73
CA GLY A 100 10.98 14.40 -6.78
C GLY A 100 9.82 13.87 -5.94
N ALA A 101 9.47 12.57 -6.04
CA ALA A 101 8.40 11.95 -5.28
C ALA A 101 8.76 10.49 -4.94
N ARG A 102 7.91 9.80 -4.17
CA ARG A 102 8.13 8.41 -3.80
C ARG A 102 6.82 7.63 -3.65
N TRP A 103 6.88 6.31 -3.87
CA TRP A 103 5.74 5.41 -3.66
C TRP A 103 5.46 5.10 -2.19
N ILE A 104 4.24 5.28 -1.73
CA ILE A 104 3.83 4.96 -0.36
C ILE A 104 2.89 3.75 -0.44
N ALA A 105 3.25 2.66 0.22
CA ALA A 105 2.36 1.49 0.30
C ALA A 105 1.11 1.82 1.13
N VAL A 106 -0.07 1.46 0.63
CA VAL A 106 -1.33 1.55 1.36
C VAL A 106 -1.52 0.26 2.14
N GLY A 107 -1.08 0.31 3.39
CA GLY A 107 -1.07 -0.82 4.31
C GLY A 107 0.05 -1.81 3.99
N ARG A 108 -0.07 -3.00 4.56
CA ARG A 108 0.89 -4.09 4.40
C ARG A 108 0.15 -5.39 4.07
N LEU A 109 0.88 -6.32 3.47
CA LEU A 109 0.50 -7.71 3.33
C LEU A 109 1.66 -8.55 3.86
N ASP A 110 1.35 -9.62 4.58
CA ASP A 110 2.36 -10.53 5.11
C ASP A 110 3.20 -11.14 3.97
N ILE A 111 4.39 -11.63 4.31
CA ILE A 111 5.30 -12.25 3.35
C ILE A 111 4.63 -13.44 2.62
N ASN A 112 3.82 -14.23 3.33
CA ASN A 112 3.06 -15.38 2.82
C ASN A 112 1.63 -15.02 2.38
N THR A 113 1.38 -13.75 2.08
CA THR A 113 0.10 -13.26 1.55
C THR A 113 0.34 -12.59 0.20
N SER A 114 -0.46 -12.97 -0.79
CA SER A 114 -0.42 -12.40 -2.14
C SER A 114 -1.61 -11.47 -2.40
N GLY A 115 -1.60 -10.81 -3.55
CA GLY A 115 -2.77 -10.08 -4.06
C GLY A 115 -2.56 -8.58 -4.12
N LEU A 116 -3.66 -7.86 -4.15
CA LEU A 116 -3.73 -6.43 -4.37
C LEU A 116 -3.01 -5.64 -3.27
N LEU A 117 -1.99 -4.88 -3.63
CA LEU A 117 -1.37 -3.85 -2.80
C LEU A 117 -1.41 -2.54 -3.58
N LEU A 118 -1.92 -1.47 -2.95
CA LEU A 118 -1.92 -0.15 -3.58
C LEU A 118 -0.65 0.61 -3.19
N PHE A 119 -0.13 1.38 -4.12
CA PHE A 119 0.87 2.41 -3.83
C PHE A 119 0.36 3.76 -4.27
N THR A 120 0.70 4.83 -3.56
CA THR A 120 0.36 6.20 -3.98
C THR A 120 1.52 7.16 -3.74
N THR A 121 1.60 8.23 -4.51
CA THR A 121 2.48 9.37 -4.21
C THR A 121 1.90 10.30 -3.14
N ASP A 122 0.58 10.26 -2.93
CA ASP A 122 -0.13 11.10 -1.97
C ASP A 122 -0.19 10.43 -0.58
N GLY A 123 0.60 10.96 0.35
CA GLY A 123 0.66 10.45 1.73
C GLY A 123 -0.62 10.67 2.54
N GLU A 124 -1.45 11.66 2.18
CA GLU A 124 -2.74 11.88 2.84
C GLU A 124 -3.75 10.82 2.39
N LEU A 125 -3.81 10.53 1.08
CA LEU A 125 -4.61 9.43 0.54
C LEU A 125 -4.21 8.10 1.18
N ALA A 126 -2.90 7.80 1.24
CA ALA A 126 -2.41 6.58 1.89
C ALA A 126 -2.86 6.48 3.35
N ASN A 127 -2.67 7.57 4.12
CA ASN A 127 -3.05 7.61 5.53
C ASN A 127 -4.54 7.36 5.72
N ARG A 128 -5.41 8.06 4.98
CA ARG A 128 -6.86 7.89 5.14
C ARG A 128 -7.35 6.52 4.70
N LEU A 129 -6.80 5.95 3.63
CA LEU A 129 -7.15 4.59 3.19
C LEU A 129 -6.76 3.52 4.22
N MET A 130 -5.69 3.74 4.98
CA MET A 130 -5.22 2.82 6.02
C MET A 130 -5.94 3.02 7.36
N HIS A 131 -6.41 4.24 7.65
CA HIS A 131 -6.94 4.57 8.96
C HIS A 131 -8.25 3.80 9.24
N PRO A 132 -8.37 3.09 10.38
CA PRO A 132 -9.55 2.29 10.71
C PRO A 132 -10.86 3.08 10.69
N SER A 133 -10.83 4.37 11.08
CA SER A 133 -12.03 5.23 11.09
C SER A 133 -12.68 5.47 9.71
N ARG A 134 -12.01 5.09 8.61
CA ARG A 134 -12.59 5.16 7.26
C ARG A 134 -13.26 3.86 6.84
N GLU A 135 -13.11 2.80 7.63
CA GLU A 135 -13.74 1.49 7.43
C GLU A 135 -13.64 0.95 6.00
N VAL A 136 -12.55 1.29 5.31
CA VAL A 136 -12.36 0.91 3.91
C VAL A 136 -12.28 -0.61 3.82
N GLU A 137 -13.16 -1.19 3.03
CA GLU A 137 -13.24 -2.65 2.91
C GLU A 137 -12.00 -3.25 2.27
N ARG A 138 -11.56 -4.39 2.79
CA ARG A 138 -10.56 -5.28 2.18
C ARG A 138 -11.20 -6.65 2.03
N GLU A 139 -11.19 -7.17 0.81
CA GLU A 139 -11.71 -8.51 0.51
C GLU A 139 -10.56 -9.46 0.22
N TYR A 140 -10.62 -10.63 0.84
CA TYR A 140 -9.63 -11.69 0.69
C TYR A 140 -10.31 -12.95 0.20
N SER A 141 -9.68 -13.61 -0.78
CA SER A 141 -9.98 -14.99 -1.11
C SER A 141 -9.05 -15.89 -0.30
N VAL A 142 -9.65 -16.76 0.50
CA VAL A 142 -8.98 -17.58 1.50
C VAL A 142 -9.22 -19.04 1.19
N ARG A 143 -8.14 -19.81 1.04
CA ARG A 143 -8.24 -21.27 1.06
C ARG A 143 -7.94 -21.76 2.45
N VAL A 144 -8.92 -22.41 3.05
CA VAL A 144 -8.79 -23.03 4.37
C VAL A 144 -8.57 -24.53 4.25
N PHE A 145 -8.02 -25.13 5.30
CA PHE A 145 -7.88 -26.56 5.48
C PHE A 145 -8.61 -26.98 6.77
N GLY A 146 -9.62 -27.83 6.62
CA GLY A 146 -10.48 -28.31 7.70
C GLY A 146 -11.95 -28.34 7.30
N GLU A 147 -12.77 -28.95 8.15
CA GLU A 147 -14.22 -28.95 7.99
C GLU A 147 -14.80 -27.65 8.55
N VAL A 148 -15.52 -26.91 7.69
CA VAL A 148 -16.17 -25.66 8.08
C VAL A 148 -17.68 -25.87 8.05
N ASP A 149 -18.31 -25.77 9.22
CA ASP A 149 -19.76 -25.81 9.35
C ASP A 149 -20.39 -24.40 9.37
N GLU A 150 -21.71 -24.32 9.17
CA GLU A 150 -22.39 -23.01 9.17
C GLU A 150 -22.34 -22.34 10.55
N ALA A 151 -22.27 -23.10 11.65
CA ALA A 151 -22.19 -22.53 13.00
C ALA A 151 -20.87 -21.77 13.22
N MET A 152 -19.75 -22.26 12.70
CA MET A 152 -18.47 -21.57 12.65
C MET A 152 -18.59 -20.26 11.87
N LEU A 153 -19.22 -20.30 10.69
CA LEU A 153 -19.41 -19.10 9.88
C LEU A 153 -20.26 -18.04 10.60
N GLN A 154 -21.30 -18.46 11.32
CA GLN A 154 -22.10 -17.55 12.15
C GLN A 154 -21.29 -16.95 13.30
N ARG A 155 -20.44 -17.73 13.99
CA ARG A 155 -19.54 -17.21 15.02
C ARG A 155 -18.56 -16.19 14.45
N LEU A 156 -17.96 -16.47 13.30
CA LEU A 156 -17.04 -15.57 12.62
C LEU A 156 -17.68 -14.27 12.14
N ARG A 157 -18.98 -14.29 11.77
CA ARG A 157 -19.76 -13.09 11.41
C ARG A 157 -20.13 -12.27 12.64
N LYS A 158 -20.59 -12.94 13.70
CA LYS A 158 -21.00 -12.32 14.98
C LYS A 158 -19.82 -11.71 15.73
N GLY A 159 -18.67 -12.38 15.65
CA GLY A 159 -17.42 -11.97 16.26
C GLY A 159 -16.90 -12.95 17.29
N VAL A 160 -15.57 -13.00 17.38
CA VAL A 160 -14.80 -13.89 18.24
C VAL A 160 -13.76 -13.08 19.00
N GLN A 161 -13.34 -13.59 20.15
CA GLN A 161 -12.28 -12.97 20.93
C GLN A 161 -10.92 -13.40 20.38
N LEU A 162 -10.10 -12.44 19.97
CA LEU A 162 -8.69 -12.65 19.66
C LEU A 162 -7.82 -12.06 20.79
N GLU A 163 -6.51 -12.33 20.76
CA GLU A 163 -5.55 -11.84 21.76
C GLU A 163 -5.54 -10.31 21.92
N ASP A 164 -5.72 -9.58 20.81
CA ASP A 164 -5.71 -8.12 20.73
C ASP A 164 -7.12 -7.50 20.73
N GLY A 165 -8.15 -8.27 21.09
CA GLY A 165 -9.54 -7.79 21.19
C GLY A 165 -10.54 -8.53 20.28
N PRO A 166 -11.83 -8.20 20.37
CA PRO A 166 -12.87 -8.80 19.52
C PRO A 166 -12.62 -8.50 18.03
N ALA A 167 -12.97 -9.43 17.16
CA ALA A 167 -12.87 -9.27 15.71
C ALA A 167 -13.94 -10.12 15.00
N ASN A 168 -14.36 -9.70 13.81
CA ASN A 168 -15.34 -10.42 13.01
C ASN A 168 -15.15 -10.19 11.50
N PHE A 169 -15.60 -11.13 10.68
CA PHE A 169 -15.75 -10.87 9.25
C PHE A 169 -17.04 -10.08 9.00
N LYS A 170 -16.94 -9.00 8.22
CA LYS A 170 -18.12 -8.25 7.76
C LYS A 170 -18.98 -9.10 6.82
N GLN A 171 -18.34 -9.85 5.93
CA GLN A 171 -19.00 -10.78 5.01
C GLN A 171 -18.15 -12.03 4.84
N ILE A 172 -18.82 -13.17 4.68
CA ILE A 172 -18.21 -14.45 4.33
C ILE A 172 -19.07 -15.08 3.23
N LYS A 173 -18.44 -15.38 2.09
CA LYS A 173 -19.07 -16.04 0.94
C LYS A 173 -18.32 -17.32 0.62
N THR A 174 -19.03 -18.43 0.54
CA THR A 174 -18.47 -19.70 0.08
C THR A 174 -18.30 -19.64 -1.44
N VAL A 175 -17.08 -19.83 -1.92
CA VAL A 175 -16.74 -19.74 -3.36
C VAL A 175 -16.69 -21.11 -4.01
N GLY A 176 -16.35 -22.14 -3.22
CA GLY A 176 -16.27 -23.53 -3.67
C GLY A 176 -15.15 -24.29 -2.97
N GLY A 177 -14.80 -25.46 -3.48
CA GLY A 177 -13.79 -26.33 -2.88
C GLY A 177 -14.23 -27.79 -2.91
N THR A 178 -13.30 -28.69 -2.62
CA THR A 178 -13.55 -30.14 -2.54
C THR A 178 -12.84 -30.73 -1.33
N GLY A 179 -13.54 -31.62 -0.63
CA GLY A 179 -13.06 -32.23 0.61
C GLY A 179 -12.67 -31.18 1.66
N LEU A 180 -11.50 -31.38 2.28
CA LEU A 180 -10.98 -30.51 3.34
C LEU A 180 -10.44 -29.15 2.87
N ASN A 181 -10.36 -28.90 1.56
CA ASN A 181 -9.88 -27.64 1.01
C ASN A 181 -11.05 -26.81 0.49
N GLN A 182 -11.43 -25.78 1.24
CA GLN A 182 -12.55 -24.90 0.92
C GLN A 182 -12.09 -23.47 0.69
N TRP A 183 -12.77 -22.76 -0.21
CA TRP A 183 -12.51 -21.37 -0.54
C TRP A 183 -13.63 -20.47 -0.04
N PHE A 184 -13.23 -19.41 0.64
CA PHE A 184 -14.12 -18.37 1.14
C PHE A 184 -13.60 -17.00 0.72
N ASP A 185 -14.50 -16.16 0.22
CA ASP A 185 -14.25 -14.73 0.08
C ASP A 185 -14.75 -14.03 1.35
N VAL A 186 -13.84 -13.35 2.05
CA VAL A 186 -14.11 -12.69 3.33
C VAL A 186 -13.79 -11.21 3.24
N THR A 187 -14.60 -10.37 3.88
CA THR A 187 -14.40 -8.91 3.92
C THR A 187 -14.15 -8.42 5.35
N LEU A 188 -13.19 -7.51 5.49
CA LEU A 188 -12.85 -6.79 6.72
C LEU A 188 -12.84 -5.28 6.47
N THR A 189 -13.15 -4.48 7.49
CA THR A 189 -13.06 -3.00 7.48
C THR A 189 -11.90 -2.46 8.29
N GLU A 190 -11.19 -3.34 9.00
CA GLU A 190 -9.91 -3.07 9.64
C GLU A 190 -8.78 -3.92 9.02
N GLY A 191 -7.59 -3.91 9.64
CA GLY A 191 -6.40 -4.55 9.08
C GLY A 191 -5.36 -4.81 10.16
N ARG A 192 -5.77 -5.47 11.25
CA ARG A 192 -4.88 -5.88 12.34
C ARG A 192 -3.89 -6.94 11.84
N ASN A 193 -2.81 -7.13 12.59
CA ASN A 193 -1.77 -8.07 12.20
C ASN A 193 -2.38 -9.48 12.02
N ARG A 194 -2.18 -10.09 10.84
CA ARG A 194 -2.64 -11.45 10.49
C ARG A 194 -4.11 -11.75 10.81
N GLU A 195 -4.96 -10.73 10.81
CA GLU A 195 -6.35 -10.82 11.32
C GLU A 195 -7.19 -11.92 10.67
N VAL A 196 -7.17 -12.02 9.33
CA VAL A 196 -7.89 -13.10 8.60
C VAL A 196 -7.47 -14.49 9.09
N ARG A 197 -6.16 -14.70 9.30
CA ARG A 197 -5.63 -16.01 9.74
C ARG A 197 -6.08 -16.30 11.16
N ARG A 198 -5.95 -15.33 12.06
CA ARG A 198 -6.33 -15.48 13.48
C ARG A 198 -7.83 -15.71 13.65
N LEU A 199 -8.67 -15.09 12.82
CA LEU A 199 -10.11 -15.37 12.78
C LEU A 199 -10.38 -16.84 12.47
N TRP A 200 -9.82 -17.39 11.38
CA TRP A 200 -9.98 -18.81 11.06
C TRP A 200 -9.35 -19.74 12.11
N GLU A 201 -8.16 -19.42 12.60
CA GLU A 201 -7.45 -20.19 13.62
C GLU A 201 -8.22 -20.25 14.94
N SER A 202 -8.99 -19.21 15.29
CA SER A 202 -9.87 -19.22 16.46
C SER A 202 -10.97 -20.28 16.41
N GLN A 203 -11.26 -20.80 15.21
CA GLN A 203 -12.22 -21.89 14.97
C GLN A 203 -11.51 -23.23 14.74
N GLY A 204 -10.20 -23.32 14.98
CA GLY A 204 -9.41 -24.52 14.70
C GLY A 204 -9.11 -24.73 13.21
N ILE A 205 -9.34 -23.72 12.36
CA ILE A 205 -9.22 -23.83 10.90
C ILE A 205 -7.92 -23.18 10.42
N GLN A 206 -7.12 -23.92 9.65
CA GLN A 206 -5.86 -23.42 9.12
C GLN A 206 -6.05 -22.72 7.77
N VAL A 207 -5.32 -21.61 7.56
CA VAL A 207 -5.31 -20.89 6.28
C VAL A 207 -4.12 -21.33 5.43
N SER A 208 -4.38 -22.13 4.39
CA SER A 208 -3.35 -22.61 3.46
C SER A 208 -2.99 -21.59 2.38
N ARG A 209 -3.92 -20.69 2.01
CA ARG A 209 -3.66 -19.64 1.02
C ARG A 209 -4.49 -18.39 1.30
N LEU A 210 -3.87 -17.22 1.14
CA LEU A 210 -4.51 -15.94 1.37
C LEU A 210 -4.17 -14.96 0.25
N ILE A 211 -5.20 -14.42 -0.40
CA ILE A 211 -5.05 -13.49 -1.53
C ILE A 211 -5.95 -12.29 -1.29
N ARG A 212 -5.40 -11.07 -1.18
CA ARG A 212 -6.24 -9.87 -1.19
C ARG A 212 -6.74 -9.61 -2.61
N ILE A 213 -8.04 -9.70 -2.83
CA ILE A 213 -8.64 -9.58 -4.17
C ILE A 213 -9.30 -8.22 -4.40
N ARG A 214 -9.57 -7.44 -3.34
CA ARG A 214 -10.16 -6.11 -3.46
C ARG A 214 -9.77 -5.18 -2.29
N TYR A 215 -9.68 -3.88 -2.58
CA TYR A 215 -9.49 -2.79 -1.61
C TYR A 215 -10.41 -1.62 -1.98
N GLY A 216 -11.38 -1.28 -1.12
CA GLY A 216 -12.52 -0.44 -1.52
C GLY A 216 -13.25 -1.09 -2.70
N SER A 217 -13.59 -0.36 -3.74
CA SER A 217 -14.14 -0.93 -5.00
C SER A 217 -13.06 -1.33 -6.01
N ILE A 218 -11.78 -1.12 -5.71
CA ILE A 218 -10.68 -1.52 -6.59
C ILE A 218 -10.46 -3.03 -6.47
N LYS A 219 -10.78 -3.76 -7.53
CA LYS A 219 -10.52 -5.21 -7.63
C LYS A 219 -9.15 -5.46 -8.24
N LEU A 220 -8.52 -6.56 -7.83
CA LEU A 220 -7.30 -7.05 -8.46
C LEU A 220 -7.61 -7.42 -9.91
N GLU A 221 -6.91 -6.78 -10.86
CA GLU A 221 -7.12 -7.05 -12.26
C GLU A 221 -6.67 -8.47 -12.65
N LYS A 222 -7.56 -9.22 -13.32
CA LYS A 222 -7.29 -10.58 -13.79
C LYS A 222 -6.15 -10.63 -14.81
N SER A 223 -5.96 -9.56 -15.57
CA SER A 223 -4.89 -9.38 -16.57
C SER A 223 -3.52 -9.14 -15.96
N LEU A 224 -3.46 -8.59 -14.74
CA LEU A 224 -2.22 -8.22 -14.09
C LEU A 224 -1.50 -9.49 -13.61
N PRO A 225 -0.27 -9.78 -14.06
CA PRO A 225 0.49 -10.92 -13.56
C PRO A 225 1.00 -10.67 -12.13
N ARG A 226 1.22 -11.75 -11.37
CA ARG A 226 1.90 -11.68 -10.08
C ARG A 226 3.26 -11.00 -10.20
N GLY A 227 3.59 -10.13 -9.25
CA GLY A 227 4.78 -9.29 -9.24
C GLY A 227 4.72 -8.10 -10.21
N GLY A 228 3.61 -7.96 -10.95
CA GLY A 228 3.34 -6.85 -11.85
C GLY A 228 2.60 -5.71 -11.18
N TRP A 229 2.77 -4.51 -11.70
CA TRP A 229 1.99 -3.33 -11.35
C TRP A 229 1.39 -2.66 -12.60
N GLU A 230 0.32 -1.91 -12.37
CA GLU A 230 -0.32 -1.03 -13.35
C GLU A 230 -0.66 0.29 -12.66
N GLU A 231 -0.48 1.40 -13.37
CA GLU A 231 -0.87 2.72 -12.86
C GLU A 231 -2.33 2.99 -13.19
N MET A 232 -3.09 3.40 -12.17
CA MET A 232 -4.52 3.63 -12.28
C MET A 232 -4.85 4.89 -13.07
N GLY A 233 -5.94 4.83 -13.83
CA GLY A 233 -6.51 5.99 -14.50
C GLY A 233 -7.17 6.97 -13.52
N LEU A 234 -7.49 8.18 -14.01
CA LEU A 234 -8.01 9.28 -13.19
C LEU A 234 -9.33 8.91 -12.48
N GLU A 235 -10.21 8.14 -13.14
CA GLU A 235 -11.47 7.66 -12.58
C GLU A 235 -11.25 6.82 -11.31
N GLN A 236 -10.35 5.83 -11.36
CA GLN A 236 -10.03 4.97 -10.22
C GLN A 236 -9.32 5.74 -9.10
N VAL A 237 -8.44 6.67 -9.46
CA VAL A 237 -7.79 7.57 -8.49
C VAL A 237 -8.83 8.43 -7.77
N ASN A 238 -9.76 9.04 -8.51
CA ASN A 238 -10.79 9.90 -7.96
C ASN A 238 -11.80 9.14 -7.12
N TYR A 239 -12.16 7.92 -7.50
CA TYR A 239 -12.92 7.02 -6.64
C TYR A 239 -12.23 6.82 -5.28
N LEU A 240 -10.94 6.52 -5.25
CA LEU A 240 -10.19 6.32 -4.00
C LEU A 240 -10.12 7.61 -3.17
N ARG A 241 -10.03 8.78 -3.81
CA ARG A 241 -9.99 10.09 -3.15
C ARG A 241 -11.34 10.43 -2.54
N GLU A 242 -12.42 10.28 -3.30
CA GLU A 242 -13.80 10.50 -2.86
C GLU A 242 -14.15 9.59 -1.68
N LEU A 243 -13.79 8.30 -1.75
CA LEU A 243 -14.00 7.31 -0.68
C LEU A 243 -13.45 7.78 0.68
N VAL A 244 -12.42 8.61 0.68
CA VAL A 244 -11.80 9.13 1.91
C VAL A 244 -11.98 10.64 2.09
N GLY A 245 -12.91 11.26 1.37
CA GLY A 245 -13.24 12.68 1.46
C GLY A 245 -12.10 13.61 1.05
N LEU A 246 -11.33 13.23 0.03
CA LEU A 246 -10.34 14.08 -0.62
C LEU A 246 -10.93 14.65 -1.92
N PRO A 247 -10.58 15.90 -2.29
CA PRO A 247 -11.04 16.50 -3.53
C PRO A 247 -10.50 15.74 -4.73
N ALA A 248 -11.27 15.71 -5.82
CA ALA A 248 -10.87 15.05 -7.06
C ALA A 248 -9.54 15.59 -7.62
N GLU A 249 -8.77 14.69 -8.19
CA GLU A 249 -7.62 15.01 -9.03
C GLU A 249 -8.10 15.38 -10.44
N THR A 250 -7.39 16.31 -11.07
CA THR A 250 -7.75 16.87 -12.39
C THR A 250 -6.75 16.48 -13.47
N GLU A 251 -5.58 15.98 -13.07
CA GLU A 251 -4.48 15.64 -13.96
C GLU A 251 -4.04 14.19 -13.76
N THR A 252 -3.51 13.57 -14.81
CA THR A 252 -2.93 12.22 -14.74
C THR A 252 -1.68 12.12 -15.60
N LYS A 253 -0.71 11.31 -15.16
CA LYS A 253 0.45 10.94 -15.98
C LYS A 253 0.18 9.71 -16.85
N VAL A 254 -0.98 9.08 -16.70
CA VAL A 254 -1.39 7.94 -17.52
C VAL A 254 -1.95 8.47 -18.84
N ASP A 255 -1.34 8.06 -19.95
CA ASP A 255 -1.82 8.37 -21.30
C ASP A 255 -3.14 7.61 -21.57
N VAL A 256 -4.26 8.34 -21.51
CA VAL A 256 -5.63 7.84 -21.74
C VAL A 256 -5.92 7.48 -23.20
N THR A 257 -5.08 7.90 -24.15
CA THR A 257 -5.32 7.67 -25.59
C THR A 257 -4.83 6.31 -26.07
N LYS A 258 -3.89 5.68 -25.35
CA LYS A 258 -3.33 4.38 -25.72
C LYS A 258 -4.07 3.26 -25.02
N ASN A 259 -4.87 2.53 -25.78
CA ASN A 259 -5.58 1.32 -25.33
C ASN A 259 -4.57 0.19 -25.01
N ARG A 260 -3.90 0.27 -23.85
CA ARG A 260 -2.74 -0.55 -23.44
C ARG A 260 -3.08 -1.94 -22.90
N ARG A 261 -4.36 -2.32 -22.90
CA ARG A 261 -4.91 -3.46 -22.14
C ARG A 261 -4.40 -4.86 -22.54
N ARG A 262 -3.69 -5.03 -23.67
CA ARG A 262 -3.15 -6.35 -24.08
C ARG A 262 -1.63 -6.41 -24.26
N THR A 263 -0.98 -5.33 -24.67
CA THR A 263 0.48 -5.31 -24.91
C THR A 263 1.30 -5.25 -23.61
N SER A 264 0.70 -4.75 -22.52
CA SER A 264 1.35 -4.54 -21.22
C SER A 264 1.62 -5.84 -20.45
N ALA A 265 0.66 -6.78 -20.38
CA ALA A 265 0.80 -7.97 -19.53
C ALA A 265 1.99 -8.88 -19.92
N ARG A 266 2.28 -9.03 -21.23
CA ARG A 266 3.46 -9.81 -21.70
C ARG A 266 4.77 -9.12 -21.34
N GLN A 267 4.83 -7.79 -21.46
CA GLN A 267 6.00 -7.00 -21.07
C GLN A 267 6.22 -7.05 -19.56
N ILE A 268 5.15 -6.91 -18.76
CA ILE A 268 5.20 -7.05 -17.31
C ILE A 268 5.67 -8.46 -16.93
N ARG A 269 5.14 -9.53 -17.54
CA ARG A 269 5.62 -10.91 -17.29
C ARG A 269 7.11 -11.08 -17.61
N LYS A 270 7.60 -10.48 -18.71
CA LYS A 270 9.03 -10.51 -19.07
C LYS A 270 9.87 -9.79 -18.02
N ALA A 271 9.46 -8.60 -17.58
CA ALA A 271 10.14 -7.83 -16.55
C ALA A 271 10.16 -8.57 -15.19
N VAL A 272 9.03 -9.16 -14.78
CA VAL A 272 8.95 -10.00 -13.57
C VAL A 272 9.91 -11.19 -13.67
N LYS A 273 9.90 -11.92 -14.78
CA LYS A 273 10.77 -13.09 -14.99
C LYS A 273 12.26 -12.72 -14.96
N GLN A 274 12.64 -11.59 -15.56
CA GLN A 274 14.02 -11.11 -15.53
C GLN A 274 14.46 -10.81 -14.10
N HIS A 275 13.65 -10.08 -13.32
CA HIS A 275 13.99 -9.74 -11.94
C HIS A 275 14.11 -10.97 -11.04
N THR A 276 13.22 -11.96 -11.17
CA THR A 276 13.31 -13.21 -10.39
C THR A 276 14.59 -14.00 -10.70
N LYS A 277 15.13 -13.91 -11.92
CA LYS A 277 16.41 -14.54 -12.26
C LYS A 277 17.60 -13.86 -11.58
N TYR A 278 17.63 -12.53 -11.57
CA TYR A 278 18.73 -11.76 -10.97
C TYR A 278 18.85 -11.95 -9.46
N ARG A 279 17.75 -12.24 -8.74
CA ARG A 279 17.77 -12.50 -7.28
C ARG A 279 18.14 -13.95 -6.90
N LYS A 280 18.25 -14.87 -7.86
CA LYS A 280 18.66 -16.27 -7.62
C LYS A 280 20.16 -16.50 -7.77
N ILE A 281 20.90 -15.48 -8.17
CA ILE A 281 22.36 -15.42 -8.28
C ILE A 281 22.86 -14.62 -7.08
#